data_AF-Q26GB1-F1
#
_entry.id   AF-Q26GB1-F1
#
_cell.length_a   1.000
_cell.length_b   1.000
_cell.length_c   1.000
_cell.angle_alpha   90.00
_cell.angle_beta   90.00
_cell.angle_gamma   90.00
#
_symmetry.space_group_name_H-M   'P 1'
#
loop_
_entity.id
_entity.type
_entity.pdbx_description
1 polymer ?
#
loop_
_entity_poly.entity_id
_entity_poly.type
_entity_poly.pdbx_seq_one_letter_code
_entity_poly.pdbx_strand_id
1 'polypeptide(L)'
;MNFIILTVVFFFTITCQCQTNELTTDEFQELKFGGISLSEIKEIKGDSVSFQNLFSKADIIKTGEEPAYWINLISSDYDVYFQGDVKDSCGVVLDSQLIYFKILNGSLNLYMKGYNLAVGDNVSVLKDFNMLTYEDGTKRYVFKLGSQVIRVNFNQKTDIITSLEYVYYH
;
A
#
# COMPACT_ATOMS: atom_id res chain seq x y z
N MET A 1 -52.56 32.71 28.27
CA MET A 1 -51.71 31.52 28.53
C MET A 1 -50.81 31.37 27.32
N ASN A 2 -49.56 31.82 27.40
CA ASN A 2 -48.67 31.91 26.25
C ASN A 2 -48.01 30.54 26.00
N PHE A 3 -48.21 29.99 24.80
CA PHE A 3 -47.52 28.79 24.36
C PHE A 3 -46.12 29.16 23.87
N ILE A 4 -45.09 28.65 24.56
CA ILE A 4 -43.70 28.72 24.13
C ILE A 4 -43.45 27.53 23.22
N ILE A 5 -43.20 27.77 21.93
CA ILE A 5 -42.80 26.73 20.97
C ILE A 5 -41.30 26.52 21.11
N LEU A 6 -40.91 25.40 21.71
CA LEU A 6 -39.52 24.96 21.82
C LEU A 6 -39.09 24.32 20.49
N THR A 7 -38.24 25.01 19.73
CA THR A 7 -37.66 24.48 18.49
C THR A 7 -36.44 23.64 18.83
N VAL A 8 -36.55 22.31 18.72
CA VAL A 8 -35.43 21.38 18.90
C VAL A 8 -34.60 21.38 17.63
N VAL A 9 -33.42 22.00 17.68
CA VAL A 9 -32.43 21.95 16.61
C VAL A 9 -31.62 20.67 16.78
N PHE A 10 -31.88 19.68 15.93
CA PHE A 10 -31.05 18.48 15.81
C PHE A 10 -29.72 18.85 15.15
N PHE A 11 -28.65 18.90 15.94
CA PHE A 11 -27.29 18.90 15.41
C PHE A 11 -26.96 17.50 14.88
N PHE A 12 -27.04 17.32 13.56
CA PHE A 12 -26.43 16.16 12.91
C PHE A 12 -24.92 16.35 12.91
N THR A 13 -24.22 15.65 13.81
CA THR A 13 -22.78 15.46 13.70
C THR A 13 -22.54 14.49 12.54
N ILE A 14 -22.14 15.02 11.38
CA ILE A 14 -21.61 14.20 10.29
C ILE A 14 -20.28 13.65 10.80
N THR A 15 -20.30 12.43 11.33
CA THR A 15 -19.06 11.72 11.60
C THR A 15 -18.43 11.44 10.25
N CYS A 16 -17.31 12.11 9.97
CA CYS A 16 -16.49 11.84 8.80
C CYS A 16 -15.91 10.43 8.98
N GLN A 17 -16.64 9.41 8.54
CA GLN A 17 -16.14 8.05 8.54
C GLN A 17 -14.98 8.02 7.54
N CYS A 18 -13.78 7.69 8.02
CA CYS A 18 -12.65 7.43 7.14
C CYS A 18 -13.02 6.22 6.27
N GLN A 19 -13.41 6.46 5.02
CA GLN A 19 -13.93 5.46 4.11
C GLN A 19 -12.78 4.59 3.57
N THR A 20 -12.31 3.65 4.38
CA THR A 20 -11.36 2.60 3.96
C THR A 20 -12.09 1.28 3.70
N ASN A 21 -11.52 0.44 2.84
CA ASN A 21 -12.00 -0.92 2.61
C ASN A 21 -11.23 -1.87 3.53
N GLU A 22 -11.92 -2.54 4.46
CA GLU A 22 -11.28 -3.56 5.29
C GLU A 22 -11.02 -4.83 4.46
N LEU A 23 -9.84 -5.40 4.60
CA LEU A 23 -9.49 -6.72 4.10
C LEU A 23 -9.73 -7.75 5.20
N THR A 24 -10.24 -8.91 4.83
CA THR A 24 -10.16 -10.07 5.73
C THR A 24 -8.73 -10.61 5.77
N THR A 25 -8.45 -11.51 6.73
CA THR A 25 -7.15 -12.19 6.75
C THR A 25 -6.92 -13.01 5.48
N ASP A 26 -7.93 -13.74 5.00
CA ASP A 26 -7.81 -14.55 3.79
C ASP A 26 -7.55 -13.68 2.55
N GLU A 27 -8.29 -12.58 2.39
CA GLU A 27 -8.08 -11.62 1.30
C GLU A 27 -6.68 -11.01 1.34
N PHE A 28 -6.13 -10.80 2.53
CA PHE A 28 -4.77 -10.30 2.71
C PHE A 28 -3.70 -11.34 2.36
N GLN A 29 -3.92 -12.62 2.70
CA GLN A 29 -2.99 -13.71 2.35
C GLN A 29 -2.99 -14.00 0.84
N GLU A 30 -4.06 -13.66 0.14
CA GLU A 30 -4.14 -13.79 -1.31
C GLU A 30 -3.41 -12.68 -2.07
N LEU A 31 -2.93 -11.63 -1.41
CA LEU A 31 -2.24 -10.52 -2.08
C LEU A 31 -0.99 -10.99 -2.81
N LYS A 32 -0.85 -10.60 -4.08
CA LYS A 32 0.34 -10.88 -4.90
C LYS A 32 0.81 -9.65 -5.65
N PHE A 33 2.13 -9.50 -5.76
CA PHE A 33 2.79 -8.49 -6.58
C PHE A 33 3.58 -9.20 -7.66
N GLY A 34 3.25 -8.97 -8.93
CA GLY A 34 3.88 -9.67 -10.05
C GLY A 34 3.67 -11.18 -10.01
N GLY A 35 2.57 -11.65 -9.41
CA GLY A 35 2.30 -13.07 -9.20
C GLY A 35 2.98 -13.71 -7.97
N ILE A 36 3.87 -13.00 -7.27
CA ILE A 36 4.53 -13.48 -6.05
C ILE A 36 3.71 -13.06 -4.83
N SER A 37 3.48 -13.96 -3.88
CA SER A 37 2.68 -13.63 -2.69
C SER A 37 3.38 -12.60 -1.79
N LEU A 38 2.59 -11.75 -1.14
CA LEU A 38 3.13 -10.76 -0.20
C LEU A 38 3.88 -11.42 0.97
N SER A 39 3.48 -12.63 1.39
CA SER A 39 4.19 -13.41 2.41
C SER A 39 5.58 -13.83 1.93
N GLU A 40 5.71 -14.36 0.71
CA GLU A 40 7.01 -14.73 0.14
C GLU A 40 7.93 -13.51 0.02
N ILE A 41 7.40 -12.35 -0.39
CA ILE A 41 8.17 -11.11 -0.46
C ILE A 41 8.64 -10.65 0.93
N LYS A 42 7.82 -10.85 1.97
CA LYS A 42 8.22 -10.51 3.35
C LYS A 42 9.33 -11.42 3.87
N GLU A 43 9.29 -12.70 3.51
CA GLU A 43 10.24 -13.71 3.98
C GLU A 43 11.67 -13.49 3.48
N ILE A 44 11.86 -12.77 2.36
CA ILE A 44 13.22 -12.46 1.87
C ILE A 44 13.99 -11.49 2.76
N LYS A 45 13.29 -10.75 3.65
CA LYS A 45 13.92 -9.81 4.61
C LYS A 45 14.99 -8.92 3.98
N GLY A 46 14.70 -8.37 2.79
CA GLY A 46 15.60 -7.48 2.07
C GLY A 46 16.86 -8.14 1.48
N ASP A 47 16.98 -9.47 1.52
CA ASP A 47 18.06 -10.19 0.84
C ASP A 47 17.97 -9.98 -0.67
N SER A 48 18.94 -9.23 -1.20
CA SER A 48 18.93 -8.81 -2.60
C SER A 48 19.02 -9.98 -3.58
N VAL A 49 19.69 -11.08 -3.22
CA VAL A 49 19.83 -12.26 -4.07
C VAL A 49 18.50 -12.99 -4.17
N SER A 50 17.84 -13.25 -3.04
CA SER A 50 16.50 -13.82 -2.99
C SER A 50 15.48 -12.95 -3.70
N PHE A 51 15.57 -11.62 -3.54
CA PHE A 51 14.71 -10.69 -4.27
C PHE A 51 14.90 -10.81 -5.79
N GLN A 52 16.15 -10.82 -6.26
CA GLN A 52 16.45 -10.98 -7.69
C GLN A 52 15.98 -12.32 -8.24
N ASN A 53 16.00 -13.39 -7.44
CA ASN A 53 15.44 -14.67 -7.86
C ASN A 53 13.91 -14.62 -8.06
N LEU A 54 13.20 -13.79 -7.29
CA LEU A 54 11.74 -13.63 -7.42
C LEU A 54 11.34 -12.70 -8.57
N PHE A 55 12.03 -11.56 -8.71
CA PHE A 55 11.64 -10.50 -9.66
C PHE A 55 12.61 -10.33 -10.84
N SER A 56 13.55 -11.27 -11.03
CA SER A 56 14.55 -11.35 -12.11
C SER A 56 15.57 -10.22 -12.20
N LYS A 57 15.35 -9.03 -11.61
CA LYS A 57 16.32 -7.92 -11.63
C LYS A 57 15.97 -6.79 -10.66
N ALA A 58 16.92 -6.39 -9.81
CA ALA A 58 16.93 -5.06 -9.17
C ALA A 58 18.04 -4.21 -9.79
N ASP A 59 17.75 -2.98 -10.22
CA ASP A 59 18.72 -2.11 -10.89
C ASP A 59 19.60 -1.37 -9.89
N ILE A 60 19.04 -1.02 -8.74
CA ILE A 60 19.72 -0.23 -7.71
C ILE A 60 19.40 -0.83 -6.34
N ILE A 61 20.44 -1.01 -5.54
CA ILE A 61 20.35 -1.36 -4.12
C ILE A 61 20.92 -0.18 -3.36
N LYS A 62 20.09 0.45 -2.52
CA LYS A 62 20.53 1.49 -1.59
C LYS A 62 20.39 0.97 -0.18
N THR A 63 21.33 1.33 0.67
CA THR A 63 21.27 1.05 2.11
C THR A 63 21.51 2.33 2.88
N GLY A 64 20.83 2.49 4.01
CA GLY A 64 21.12 3.58 4.93
C GLY A 64 21.37 3.11 6.35
N GLU A 65 21.83 4.08 7.15
CA GLU A 65 22.19 3.92 8.55
C GLU A 65 21.48 5.00 9.35
N GLU A 66 21.16 4.71 10.62
CA GLU A 66 20.68 5.60 11.70
C GLU A 66 19.78 6.80 11.33
N PRO A 67 18.59 6.95 11.94
CA PRO A 67 18.06 6.25 13.11
C PRO A 67 17.35 4.92 12.78
N ALA A 68 17.36 4.50 11.52
CA ALA A 68 16.82 3.21 11.09
C ALA A 68 17.70 2.61 9.98
N TYR A 69 17.98 1.32 10.07
CA TYR A 69 18.68 0.61 9.01
C TYR A 69 17.68 0.20 7.94
N TRP A 70 18.05 0.37 6.68
CA TRP A 70 17.13 0.08 5.59
C TRP A 70 17.83 -0.40 4.34
N ILE A 71 17.05 -1.13 3.52
CA ILE A 71 17.42 -1.63 2.20
C ILE A 71 16.33 -1.18 1.25
N ASN A 72 16.71 -0.44 0.21
CA ASN A 72 15.81 -0.08 -0.88
C ASN A 72 16.27 -0.76 -2.17
N LEU A 73 15.38 -1.53 -2.79
CA LEU A 73 15.55 -2.25 -4.04
C LEU A 73 14.67 -1.57 -5.10
N ILE A 74 15.33 -0.95 -6.09
CA ILE A 74 14.66 -0.12 -7.10
C ILE A 74 14.92 -0.73 -8.49
N SER A 75 13.88 -0.72 -9.33
CA SER A 75 13.97 -0.98 -10.77
C SER A 75 13.11 0.03 -11.54
N SER A 76 13.02 -0.10 -12.86
CA SER A 76 12.01 0.62 -13.65
C SER A 76 10.57 0.27 -13.28
N ASP A 77 10.37 -0.91 -12.68
CA ASP A 77 9.06 -1.54 -12.51
C ASP A 77 8.56 -1.40 -11.08
N TYR A 78 9.47 -1.24 -10.12
CA TYR A 78 9.13 -1.18 -8.69
C TYR A 78 10.11 -0.37 -7.83
N ASP A 79 9.65 -0.03 -6.62
CA ASP A 79 10.43 0.52 -5.51
C ASP A 79 10.03 -0.24 -4.23
N VAL A 80 10.98 -0.96 -3.63
CA VAL A 80 10.72 -1.84 -2.47
C VAL A 80 11.66 -1.51 -1.33
N TYR A 81 11.08 -1.26 -0.16
CA TYR A 81 11.81 -0.84 1.03
C TYR A 81 11.61 -1.81 2.18
N PHE A 82 12.75 -2.27 2.72
CA PHE A 82 12.83 -3.03 3.95
C PHE A 82 13.50 -2.18 5.02
N GLN A 83 13.04 -2.33 6.26
CA GLN A 83 13.61 -1.66 7.43
C GLN A 83 13.93 -2.69 8.51
N GLY A 84 15.10 -2.58 9.12
CA GLY A 84 15.50 -3.38 10.27
C GLY A 84 16.08 -2.52 11.38
N ASP A 85 16.19 -3.10 12.57
CA ASP A 85 16.57 -2.40 13.78
C ASP A 85 18.06 -2.56 14.13
N VAL A 86 18.74 -3.57 13.57
CA VAL A 86 20.15 -3.87 13.87
C VAL A 86 20.94 -4.29 12.64
N LYS A 87 22.27 -4.12 12.72
CA LYS A 87 23.24 -4.69 11.77
C LYS A 87 24.12 -5.74 12.43
N ASP A 88 24.54 -6.74 11.67
CA ASP A 88 25.60 -7.66 12.10
C ASP A 88 26.99 -7.03 11.99
N SER A 89 28.03 -7.78 12.39
CA SER A 89 29.43 -7.33 12.33
C SER A 89 29.96 -7.13 10.90
N CYS A 90 29.25 -7.62 9.89
CA CYS A 90 29.55 -7.44 8.47
C CYS A 90 28.75 -6.27 7.85
N GLY A 91 27.91 -5.58 8.63
CA GLY A 91 27.10 -4.46 8.18
C GLY A 91 25.78 -4.85 7.49
N VAL A 92 25.39 -6.13 7.57
CA VAL A 92 24.13 -6.65 7.02
C VAL A 92 22.98 -6.28 7.95
N VAL A 93 21.91 -5.71 7.40
CA VAL A 93 20.70 -5.39 8.18
C VAL A 93 19.98 -6.69 8.53
N LEU A 94 19.81 -6.95 9.82
CA LEU A 94 19.12 -8.14 10.31
C LEU A 94 17.67 -7.84 10.65
N ASP A 95 16.86 -8.90 10.66
CA ASP A 95 15.43 -8.87 11.01
C ASP A 95 14.64 -7.76 10.31
N SER A 96 15.04 -7.46 9.08
CA SER A 96 14.35 -6.45 8.30
C SER A 96 12.96 -6.94 7.92
N GLN A 97 12.02 -6.00 7.90
CA GLN A 97 10.66 -6.23 7.48
C GLN A 97 10.31 -5.33 6.29
N LEU A 98 9.43 -5.85 5.43
CA LEU A 98 8.89 -5.07 4.32
C LEU A 98 8.02 -3.94 4.85
N ILE A 99 8.42 -2.69 4.58
CA ILE A 99 7.64 -1.50 4.93
C ILE A 99 6.88 -0.97 3.72
N TYR A 100 7.45 -1.14 2.52
CA TYR A 100 6.92 -0.53 1.32
C TYR A 100 7.18 -1.41 0.10
N PHE A 101 6.16 -1.56 -0.74
CA PHE A 101 6.32 -2.06 -2.10
C PHE A 101 5.48 -1.18 -3.01
N LYS A 102 6.08 -0.57 -4.02
CA LYS A 102 5.36 0.18 -5.05
C LYS A 102 5.62 -0.39 -6.43
N ILE A 103 4.56 -0.62 -7.17
CA ILE A 103 4.61 -0.86 -8.62
C ILE A 103 4.57 0.49 -9.33
N LEU A 104 5.53 0.71 -10.23
CA LEU A 104 5.77 1.97 -10.95
C LEU A 104 5.23 1.96 -12.39
N ASN A 105 5.07 0.78 -12.99
CA ASN A 105 4.58 0.65 -14.37
C ASN A 105 3.79 -0.66 -14.59
N GLY A 106 3.23 -0.82 -15.79
CA GLY A 106 2.32 -1.93 -16.11
C GLY A 106 2.96 -3.31 -16.34
N SER A 107 4.28 -3.47 -16.14
CA SER A 107 4.95 -4.77 -16.25
C SER A 107 4.64 -5.72 -15.09
N LEU A 108 4.33 -5.14 -13.92
CA LEU A 108 3.89 -5.87 -12.73
C LEU A 108 2.44 -5.52 -12.43
N ASN A 109 1.76 -6.47 -11.77
CA ASN A 109 0.39 -6.31 -11.34
C ASN A 109 0.25 -6.56 -9.84
N LEU A 110 -0.84 -6.04 -9.27
CA LEU A 110 -1.31 -6.35 -7.94
C LEU A 110 -2.54 -7.24 -8.07
N TYR A 111 -2.48 -8.45 -7.53
CA TYR A 111 -3.67 -9.26 -7.32
C TYR A 111 -4.25 -9.01 -5.93
N MET A 112 -5.52 -8.64 -5.87
CA MET A 112 -6.25 -8.37 -4.62
C MET A 112 -7.76 -8.55 -4.82
N LYS A 113 -8.41 -9.29 -3.91
CA LYS A 113 -9.88 -9.53 -3.94
C LYS A 113 -10.40 -10.01 -5.30
N GLY A 114 -9.66 -10.87 -5.98
CA GLY A 114 -10.01 -11.38 -7.31
C GLY A 114 -9.67 -10.46 -8.49
N TYR A 115 -9.24 -9.23 -8.23
CA TYR A 115 -8.83 -8.28 -9.27
C TYR A 115 -7.34 -8.39 -9.52
N ASN A 116 -6.96 -8.36 -10.81
CA ASN A 116 -5.57 -8.21 -11.22
C ASN A 116 -5.37 -6.81 -11.79
N LEU A 117 -4.75 -5.93 -11.01
CA LEU A 117 -4.62 -4.50 -11.29
C LEU A 117 -3.22 -4.19 -11.80
N ALA A 118 -3.10 -3.40 -12.87
CA ALA A 118 -1.84 -2.89 -13.37
C ALA A 118 -1.82 -1.35 -13.41
N VAL A 119 -0.63 -0.76 -13.36
CA VAL A 119 -0.46 0.66 -13.67
C VAL A 119 -0.79 0.86 -15.16
N GLY A 120 -1.62 1.86 -15.45
CA GLY A 120 -2.20 2.07 -16.78
C GLY A 120 -3.65 1.59 -16.91
N ASP A 121 -4.15 0.74 -16.01
CA ASP A 121 -5.55 0.34 -16.00
C ASP A 121 -6.46 1.50 -15.61
N ASN A 122 -7.72 1.44 -16.03
CA ASN A 122 -8.74 2.37 -15.55
C ASN A 122 -9.26 1.97 -14.17
N VAL A 123 -9.34 2.91 -13.24
CA VAL A 123 -9.73 2.67 -11.84
C VAL A 123 -11.20 2.31 -11.67
N SER A 124 -12.03 2.45 -12.71
CA SER A 124 -13.46 2.07 -12.68
C SER A 124 -13.69 0.59 -12.40
N VAL A 125 -12.68 -0.27 -12.55
CA VAL A 125 -12.72 -1.67 -12.09
C VAL A 125 -12.93 -1.79 -10.57
N LEU A 126 -12.63 -0.73 -9.82
CA LEU A 126 -12.81 -0.64 -8.37
C LEU A 126 -14.05 0.15 -7.95
N LYS A 127 -14.99 0.43 -8.86
CA LYS A 127 -16.17 1.27 -8.59
C LYS A 127 -17.05 0.78 -7.43
N ASP A 128 -17.00 -0.51 -7.10
CA ASP A 128 -17.80 -1.12 -6.03
C ASP A 128 -17.15 -0.96 -4.65
N PHE A 129 -15.94 -0.39 -4.59
CA PHE A 129 -15.22 -0.11 -3.35
C PHE A 129 -15.37 1.36 -2.93
N ASN A 130 -15.18 1.59 -1.64
CA ASN A 130 -15.15 2.93 -1.10
C ASN A 130 -13.87 3.66 -1.52
N MET A 131 -14.03 4.88 -2.03
CA MET A 131 -12.93 5.75 -2.40
C MET A 131 -12.67 6.76 -1.28
N LEU A 132 -11.45 6.81 -0.79
CA LEU A 132 -11.05 7.78 0.23
C LEU A 132 -10.75 9.12 -0.45
N THR A 133 -11.35 10.21 0.07
CA THR A 133 -11.06 11.59 -0.34
C THR A 133 -10.37 12.31 0.82
N TYR A 134 -9.18 12.84 0.57
CA TYR A 134 -8.40 13.63 1.52
C TYR A 134 -8.84 15.09 1.52
N GLU A 135 -8.44 15.85 2.54
CA GLU A 135 -8.78 17.27 2.69
C GLU A 135 -8.27 18.14 1.53
N ASP A 136 -7.14 17.75 0.92
CA ASP A 136 -6.57 18.40 -0.26
C ASP A 136 -7.29 18.05 -1.57
N GLY A 137 -8.35 17.24 -1.50
CA GLY A 137 -9.11 16.75 -2.65
C GLY A 137 -8.48 15.54 -3.36
N THR A 138 -7.30 15.07 -2.92
CA THR A 138 -6.68 13.85 -3.43
C THR A 138 -7.60 12.66 -3.15
N LYS A 139 -7.71 11.76 -4.12
CA LYS A 139 -8.55 10.56 -4.03
C LYS A 139 -7.71 9.32 -4.29
N ARG A 140 -7.98 8.24 -3.57
CA ARG A 140 -7.38 6.93 -3.81
C ARG A 140 -8.28 5.84 -3.23
N TYR A 141 -8.13 4.62 -3.72
CA TYR A 141 -8.70 3.47 -3.03
C TYR A 141 -7.71 2.99 -1.99
N VAL A 142 -8.20 2.78 -0.77
CA VAL A 142 -7.40 2.29 0.36
C VAL A 142 -8.02 1.01 0.86
N PHE A 143 -7.22 -0.05 0.90
CA PHE A 143 -7.58 -1.32 1.50
C PHE A 143 -6.64 -1.57 2.67
N LYS A 144 -7.12 -2.12 3.78
CA LYS A 144 -6.26 -2.31 4.96
C LYS A 144 -6.59 -3.57 5.76
N LEU A 145 -5.58 -4.09 6.45
CA LEU A 145 -5.70 -5.07 7.52
C LEU A 145 -4.81 -4.61 8.67
N GLY A 146 -5.41 -4.05 9.73
CA GLY A 146 -4.65 -3.43 10.82
C GLY A 146 -3.74 -2.30 10.29
N SER A 147 -2.44 -2.40 10.58
CA SER A 147 -1.45 -1.43 10.10
C SER A 147 -0.92 -1.69 8.68
N GLN A 148 -1.44 -2.70 8.00
CA GLN A 148 -1.05 -3.07 6.64
C GLN A 148 -2.01 -2.43 5.64
N VAL A 149 -1.49 -1.67 4.68
CA VAL A 149 -2.32 -0.85 3.79
C VAL A 149 -1.92 -1.09 2.34
N ILE A 150 -2.92 -1.31 1.50
CA ILE A 150 -2.81 -1.26 0.05
C ILE A 150 -3.42 0.05 -0.45
N ARG A 151 -2.70 0.74 -1.33
CA ARG A 151 -3.15 1.97 -1.98
C ARG A 151 -3.18 1.77 -3.49
N VAL A 152 -4.30 2.15 -4.08
CA VAL A 152 -4.43 2.31 -5.53
C VAL A 152 -4.53 3.79 -5.81
N ASN A 153 -3.43 4.36 -6.30
CA ASN A 153 -3.36 5.76 -6.70
C ASN A 153 -3.68 5.87 -8.19
N PHE A 154 -4.36 6.94 -8.57
CA PHE A 154 -4.77 7.17 -9.94
C PHE A 154 -4.80 8.66 -10.27
N ASN A 155 -4.71 8.97 -11.55
CA ASN A 155 -4.87 10.32 -12.05
C ASN A 155 -6.36 10.64 -12.20
N GLN A 156 -6.88 11.50 -11.32
CA GLN A 156 -8.29 11.88 -11.24
C GLN A 156 -8.89 12.56 -12.49
N LYS A 157 -8.06 12.99 -13.45
CA LYS A 157 -8.56 13.56 -14.73
C LYS A 157 -8.79 12.50 -15.79
N THR A 158 -8.05 11.41 -15.71
CA THR A 158 -8.02 10.34 -16.71
C THR A 158 -8.55 9.01 -16.19
N ASP A 159 -8.74 8.93 -14.87
CA ASP A 159 -9.09 7.72 -14.12
C ASP A 159 -8.13 6.55 -14.33
N ILE A 160 -6.87 6.83 -14.68
CA ILE A 160 -5.83 5.83 -14.91
C ILE A 160 -5.01 5.60 -13.65
N ILE A 161 -4.84 4.35 -13.26
CA ILE A 161 -3.98 3.92 -12.15
C ILE A 161 -2.54 4.34 -12.43
N THR A 162 -1.93 5.04 -11.47
CA THR A 162 -0.57 5.57 -11.55
C THR A 162 0.41 4.85 -10.64
N SER A 163 -0.07 4.24 -9.55
CA SER A 163 0.72 3.33 -8.72
C SER A 163 -0.14 2.41 -7.87
N LEU A 164 0.43 1.27 -7.54
CA LEU A 164 -0.13 0.26 -6.64
C LEU A 164 0.89 0.05 -5.53
N GLU A 165 0.48 0.25 -4.28
CA GLU A 165 1.42 0.34 -3.16
C GLU A 165 0.97 -0.51 -1.98
N TYR A 166 1.89 -1.31 -1.43
CA TYR A 166 1.82 -1.81 -0.07
C TYR A 166 2.59 -0.89 0.86
N VAL A 167 2.00 -0.62 2.03
CA VAL A 167 2.62 0.17 3.11
C VAL A 167 2.33 -0.50 4.45
N TYR A 168 3.35 -0.68 5.26
CA TYR A 168 3.23 -1.06 6.66
C TYR A 168 3.48 0.14 7.57
N TYR A 169 2.57 0.38 8.50
CA TYR A 169 2.72 1.37 9.56
C TYR A 169 3.10 0.68 10.87
N HIS A 170 4.18 1.13 11.51
CA HIS A 170 4.53 0.75 12.87
C HIS A 170 3.65 1.45 13.90
#